data_AF-A0A2H0J7C5-F1
#
_entry.id   AF-A0A2H0J7C5-F1
#
_cell.length_a   1.000
_cell.length_b   1.000
_cell.length_c   1.000
_cell.angle_alpha   90.00
_cell.angle_beta   90.00
_cell.angle_gamma   90.00
#
_symmetry.space_group_name_H-M   'P 1'
#
loop_
_entity.id
_entity.type
_entity.pdbx_description
1 polymer ?
#
loop_
_entity_poly.entity_id
_entity_poly.type
_entity_poly.pdbx_seq_one_letter_code
_entity_poly.pdbx_strand_id
1 'polypeptide(L)' 'DIPGLCKAATLTEIEAQGWSLNPGRYVGVAAGEEVSDEDFKEKLEALNEELEVLNAQARELEQTIAANVAGILSE' A
#
# COMPACT_ATOMS: atom_id res chain seq x y z
N ASP A 1 3.40 13.23 -25.08
CA ASP A 1 3.87 12.88 -23.72
C ASP A 1 4.02 11.38 -23.57
N ILE A 2 5.00 10.93 -22.77
CA ILE A 2 5.18 9.53 -22.41
C ILE A 2 4.72 9.37 -20.95
N PRO A 3 3.80 8.44 -20.62
CA PRO A 3 3.33 8.26 -19.26
C PRO A 3 4.49 7.98 -18.29
N GLY A 4 4.49 8.65 -17.13
CA GLY A 4 5.56 8.59 -16.14
C GLY A 4 6.80 9.44 -16.44
N LEU A 5 6.87 10.13 -17.60
CA LEU A 5 7.98 11.02 -17.98
C LEU A 5 7.52 12.47 -18.17
N CYS A 6 8.45 13.37 -18.51
CA CYS A 6 8.17 14.79 -18.70
C CYS A 6 6.99 15.05 -19.65
N LYS A 7 6.08 15.93 -19.21
CA LYS A 7 4.95 16.46 -19.99
C LYS A 7 5.05 17.98 -20.09
N ALA A 8 4.79 18.52 -21.28
CA ALA A 8 4.55 19.94 -21.46
C ALA A 8 3.07 20.25 -21.17
N ALA A 9 2.77 20.83 -19.99
CA ALA A 9 1.41 21.21 -19.59
C ALA A 9 1.07 22.64 -20.03
N THR A 10 -0.16 22.83 -20.51
CA THR A 10 -0.73 24.15 -20.82
C THR A 10 -1.13 24.90 -19.54
N LEU A 11 -1.27 26.23 -19.61
CA LEU A 11 -1.74 27.02 -18.47
C LEU A 11 -3.14 26.60 -18.00
N THR A 12 -4.03 26.22 -18.93
CA THR A 12 -5.36 25.71 -18.60
C THR A 12 -5.30 24.40 -17.82
N GLU A 13 -4.41 23.47 -18.17
CA GLU A 13 -4.21 22.23 -17.41
C GLU A 13 -3.63 22.50 -16.02
N ILE A 14 -2.72 23.47 -15.90
CA ILE A 14 -2.12 23.88 -14.61
C ILE A 14 -3.18 24.51 -13.71
N GLU A 15 -4.01 25.39 -14.26
CA GLU A 15 -5.13 26.00 -13.54
C GLU A 15 -6.13 24.94 -13.04
N ALA A 16 -6.48 23.97 -13.89
CA ALA A 16 -7.36 22.86 -13.50
C ALA A 16 -6.80 21.97 -12.38
N GLN A 17 -5.47 21.93 -12.23
CA GLN A 17 -4.77 21.25 -11.12
C GLN A 17 -4.53 22.14 -9.90
N GLY A 18 -5.16 23.32 -9.83
CA GLY A 18 -5.01 24.26 -8.72
C GLY A 18 -3.63 24.91 -8.67
N TRP A 19 -3.03 25.17 -9.83
CA TRP A 19 -1.67 25.73 -10.00
C TRP A 19 -0.55 24.89 -9.37
N SER A 20 -0.84 23.62 -9.03
CA SER A 20 0.16 22.71 -8.49
C SER A 20 1.11 22.26 -9.58
N LEU A 21 2.39 22.58 -9.49
CA LEU A 21 3.40 22.14 -10.48
C LEU A 21 4.01 20.76 -10.16
N ASN A 22 3.38 19.99 -9.28
CA ASN A 22 3.85 18.64 -8.96
C ASN A 22 3.71 17.74 -10.21
N PRO A 23 4.82 17.21 -10.78
CA PRO A 23 4.79 16.45 -12.03
C PRO A 23 3.81 15.29 -12.02
N GLY A 24 3.63 14.61 -10.87
CA GLY A 24 2.72 13.47 -10.73
C GLY A 24 1.26 13.77 -11.10
N ARG A 25 0.86 15.05 -11.13
CA ARG A 25 -0.48 15.47 -11.56
C ARG A 25 -0.67 15.50 -13.08
N TYR A 26 0.42 15.42 -13.85
CA TYR A 26 0.41 15.62 -15.30
C TYR A 26 0.94 14.43 -16.07
N VAL A 27 1.91 13.72 -15.50
CA VAL A 27 2.69 12.72 -16.25
C VAL A 27 2.01 11.35 -16.31
N GLY A 28 0.97 11.08 -15.51
CA GLY A 28 0.39 9.75 -15.40
C GLY A 28 1.42 8.72 -14.89
N VAL A 29 1.15 7.43 -15.10
CA VAL A 29 2.07 6.35 -14.71
C VAL A 29 2.37 5.54 -15.96
N ALA A 30 3.64 5.16 -16.15
CA ALA A 30 4.00 4.19 -17.17
C ALA A 30 3.19 2.90 -16.96
N ALA A 31 2.77 2.26 -18.04
CA ALA A 31 2.17 0.93 -17.93
C ALA A 31 3.17 0.03 -17.20
N GLY A 32 2.74 -0.57 -16.09
CA GLY A 32 3.55 -1.55 -15.37
C GLY A 32 3.74 -2.80 -16.21
N GLU A 33 4.55 -3.72 -15.72
CA GLU A 33 4.61 -5.07 -16.29
C GLU A 33 3.21 -5.69 -16.27
N GLU A 34 2.81 -6.32 -17.38
CA GLU A 34 1.58 -7.11 -17.40
C GLU A 34 1.80 -8.34 -16.51
N VAL A 35 1.15 -8.32 -15.35
CA VAL A 35 1.10 -9.47 -14.44
C VAL A 35 -0.04 -10.36 -14.92
N SER A 36 0.24 -11.64 -15.15
CA SER A 36 -0.81 -12.59 -15.49
C SER A 36 -1.77 -12.79 -14.30
N ASP A 37 -3.01 -13.18 -14.58
CA ASP A 37 -3.97 -13.49 -13.53
C ASP A 37 -3.48 -14.65 -12.64
N GLU A 38 -2.71 -15.59 -13.20
CA GLU A 38 -2.04 -16.67 -12.46
C GLU A 38 -0.97 -16.14 -11.51
N ASP A 39 -0.04 -15.30 -11.99
CA ASP A 39 1.04 -14.72 -11.15
C ASP A 39 0.48 -13.87 -10.01
N PHE A 40 -0.62 -13.14 -10.27
CA PHE A 40 -1.32 -12.36 -9.26
C PHE A 40 -1.90 -13.25 -8.15
N LYS A 41 -2.56 -14.35 -8.53
CA LYS A 41 -3.17 -15.28 -7.57
C LYS A 41 -2.11 -15.96 -6.71
N GLU A 42 -1.03 -16.45 -7.30
CA GLU A 42 0.07 -17.08 -6.56
C GLU A 42 0.66 -16.11 -5.52
N LYS A 43 0.92 -14.86 -5.93
CA LYS A 43 1.41 -13.83 -5.02
C LYS A 43 0.41 -13.50 -3.91
N LEU A 44 -0.88 -13.43 -4.24
CA LEU A 44 -1.92 -13.13 -3.26
C LEU A 44 -2.08 -14.26 -2.24
N GLU A 45 -2.01 -15.51 -2.68
CA GLU A 45 -2.05 -16.69 -1.81
C GLU A 45 -0.86 -16.68 -0.84
N ALA A 46 0.36 -16.49 -1.34
CA ALA A 46 1.56 -16.40 -0.50
C ALA A 46 1.46 -15.27 0.56
N LEU A 47 0.96 -14.10 0.17
CA LEU A 47 0.76 -12.98 1.09
C LEU A 47 -0.34 -13.28 2.13
N ASN A 48 -1.40 -13.99 1.75
CA ASN A 48 -2.46 -14.35 2.67
C ASN A 48 -1.99 -15.40 3.70
N GLU A 49 -1.19 -16.37 3.28
CA GLU A 49 -0.56 -17.34 4.20
C GLU A 49 0.36 -16.64 5.20
N GLU A 50 1.19 -15.70 4.75
CA GLU A 50 2.03 -14.90 5.65
C GLU A 50 1.18 -14.08 6.64
N LEU A 51 0.10 -13.47 6.17
CA LEU A 51 -0.83 -12.71 7.00
C LEU A 51 -1.50 -13.60 8.07
N GLU A 52 -1.87 -14.83 7.74
CA GLU A 52 -2.45 -15.77 8.70
C GLU A 52 -1.46 -16.14 9.80
N VAL A 53 -0.19 -16.37 9.46
CA VAL A 53 0.88 -16.62 10.44
C VAL A 53 1.08 -15.42 11.36
N LEU A 54 1.17 -14.21 10.79
CA LEU A 54 1.32 -12.97 11.57
C LEU A 54 0.12 -12.74 12.50
N ASN A 55 -1.10 -13.03 12.05
CA ASN A 55 -2.29 -12.93 12.88
C ASN A 55 -2.28 -13.91 14.05
N ALA A 56 -1.81 -15.15 13.86
CA ALA A 56 -1.67 -16.11 14.93
C ALA A 56 -0.66 -15.62 15.99
N GLN A 57 0.50 -15.13 15.55
CA GLN A 57 1.52 -14.55 16.44
C GLN A 57 1.01 -13.32 17.19
N ALA A 58 0.27 -12.44 16.51
CA ALA A 58 -0.33 -11.26 17.14
C ALA A 58 -1.29 -11.63 18.27
N ARG A 59 -2.13 -12.66 18.08
CA ARG A 59 -3.05 -13.15 19.12
C ARG A 59 -2.32 -13.75 20.32
N GLU A 60 -1.21 -14.46 20.09
CA GLU A 60 -0.38 -14.98 21.20
C GLU A 60 0.21 -13.84 22.03
N LEU A 61 0.73 -12.81 21.36
CA LEU A 61 1.24 -11.61 22.03
C LEU A 61 0.13 -10.87 22.79
N GLU A 62 -1.04 -10.71 22.18
CA GLU A 62 -2.21 -10.10 22.81
C GLU A 62 -2.60 -10.81 24.11
N GLN A 63 -2.68 -12.15 24.08
CA GLN A 63 -2.99 -12.96 25.26
C GLN A 63 -1.93 -12.80 26.36
N THR A 64 -0.65 -12.80 25.98
CA THR A 64 0.47 -12.61 26.91
C THR A 64 0.40 -11.25 27.59
N ILE A 65 0.15 -10.19 26.82
CA ILE A 65 0.00 -8.83 27.35
C ILE A 65 -1.19 -8.76 28.31
N ALA A 66 -2.34 -9.32 27.92
CA ALA A 66 -3.54 -9.33 28.76
C ALA A 66 -3.31 -10.04 30.10
N ALA A 67 -2.62 -11.20 30.08
CA ALA A 67 -2.27 -11.93 31.30
C ALA A 67 -1.33 -11.13 32.21
N ASN A 68 -0.31 -10.49 31.64
CA ASN A 68 0.63 -9.65 32.39
C ASN A 68 -0.06 -8.44 33.03
N VAL A 69 -0.94 -7.77 32.28
CA VAL A 69 -1.72 -6.63 32.79
C VAL A 69 -2.64 -7.06 33.93
N ALA A 70 -3.34 -8.20 33.79
CA ALA A 70 -4.18 -8.74 34.86
C ALA A 70 -3.37 -9.04 36.13
N GLY A 71 -2.17 -9.61 35.98
CA GLY A 71 -1.24 -9.84 37.10
C GLY A 71 -0.90 -8.54 37.84
N ILE A 72 -0.48 -7.50 37.12
CA ILE A 72 -0.13 -6.18 37.69
C ILE A 72 -1.32 -5.54 38.42
N LEU A 73 -2.54 -5.66 37.89
CA LEU A 73 -3.74 -5.05 38.50
C LEU A 73 -4.27 -5.82 39.71
N SER A 74 -3.79 -7.05 39.94
CA SER A 74 -4.23 -7.90 41.07
C SER A 74 -3.31 -7.84 42.29
N GLU A 75 -2.19 -7.11 42.21
CA GLU A 75 -1.29 -6.75 43.33
C GLU A 75 -1.76 -5.47 44.03
#